data_AF-A0A1F8UQG2-F1
#
_entry.id   AF-A0A1F8UQG2-F1
#
_cell.length_a   1.000
_cell.length_b   1.000
_cell.length_c   1.000
_cell.angle_alpha   90.00
_cell.angle_beta   90.00
_cell.angle_gamma   90.00
#
_symmetry.space_group_name_H-M   'P 1'
#
loop_
_entity.id
_entity.type
_entity.pdbx_description
1 polymer ?
#
loop_
_entity_poly.entity_id
_entity_poly.type
_entity_poly.pdbx_seq_one_letter_code
_entity_poly.pdbx_strand_id
1 'polypeptide(L)'
;MISLIISIVLFFMGLIVFVFGYIGRYELVKDGYIEESDLSKVTKEKEELSLKVDEADKVLQELNKFSTYISKELDTKHKELLFLYQMIDEKQESFTKNEKEVNKRTKKITLQEKNIEEDKKQTETNRKEEQKFTTINEELKVKNILKSNQTMQEKVQALHCAGKSIDEIASTLRKGKNEIRLMIGVGKKE
;
A
#
# COMPACT_ATOMS: atom_id res chain seq x y z
N MET A 1 -21.86 87.66 -42.12
CA MET A 1 -21.81 87.95 -40.67
C MET A 1 -22.89 87.22 -39.88
N ILE A 2 -24.18 87.31 -40.26
CA ILE A 2 -25.30 86.71 -39.51
C ILE A 2 -25.15 85.18 -39.30
N SER A 3 -24.73 84.44 -40.33
CA SER A 3 -24.50 82.98 -40.22
C SER A 3 -23.40 82.60 -39.22
N LEU A 4 -22.38 83.45 -39.04
CA LEU A 4 -21.27 83.20 -38.12
C LEU A 4 -21.72 83.42 -36.67
N ILE A 5 -22.55 84.44 -36.45
CA ILE A 5 -23.15 84.74 -35.13
C ILE A 5 -24.08 83.59 -34.70
N ILE A 6 -24.90 83.06 -35.61
CA ILE A 6 -25.80 81.92 -35.33
C ILE A 6 -25.01 80.66 -34.93
N SER A 7 -23.92 80.36 -35.64
CA SER A 7 -23.07 79.21 -35.32
C SER A 7 -22.43 79.33 -33.93
N ILE A 8 -21.99 80.54 -33.55
CA ILE A 8 -21.44 80.81 -32.22
C ILE A 8 -22.49 80.62 -31.11
N VAL A 9 -23.72 81.12 -31.31
CA VAL A 9 -24.80 80.97 -30.33
C VAL A 9 -25.18 79.51 -30.13
N LEU A 10 -25.24 78.71 -31.20
CA LEU A 10 -25.51 77.27 -31.12
C LEU A 10 -24.40 76.51 -30.37
N PHE A 11 -23.14 76.90 -30.57
CA PHE A 11 -22.01 76.31 -29.86
C PHE A 11 -22.10 76.55 -28.35
N PHE A 12 -22.40 77.78 -27.92
CA PHE A 12 -22.56 78.11 -26.51
C PHE A 12 -23.79 77.42 -25.88
N MET A 13 -24.90 77.29 -26.61
CA MET A 13 -26.06 76.53 -26.13
C MET A 13 -25.71 75.05 -25.90
N GLY A 14 -24.95 74.44 -26.80
CA GLY A 14 -24.45 73.07 -26.63
C GLY A 14 -23.54 72.94 -25.40
N LEU A 15 -22.67 73.93 -25.17
CA LEU A 15 -21.76 73.96 -24.03
C LEU A 15 -22.52 74.10 -22.70
N ILE A 16 -23.57 74.92 -22.67
CA ILE A 16 -24.45 75.08 -21.50
C ILE A 16 -25.16 73.75 -21.18
N VAL A 17 -25.77 73.09 -22.18
CA VAL A 17 -26.42 71.78 -21.99
C VAL A 17 -25.41 70.73 -21.52
N PHE A 18 -24.18 70.76 -22.04
CA PHE A 18 -23.11 69.86 -21.61
C PHE A 18 -22.72 70.08 -20.14
N VAL A 19 -22.58 71.33 -19.70
CA VAL A 19 -22.23 71.66 -18.31
C VAL A 19 -23.36 71.32 -17.35
N PHE A 20 -24.61 71.64 -17.68
CA PHE A 20 -25.77 71.25 -16.86
C PHE A 20 -25.96 69.73 -16.83
N GLY A 21 -25.72 69.03 -17.94
CA GLY A 21 -25.70 67.57 -17.97
C GLY A 21 -24.60 66.98 -17.08
N TYR A 22 -23.40 67.58 -17.10
CA TYR A 22 -22.28 67.14 -16.28
C TYR A 22 -22.52 67.39 -14.78
N ILE A 23 -23.03 68.58 -14.41
CA ILE A 23 -23.41 68.92 -13.04
C ILE A 23 -24.55 68.01 -12.55
N GLY A 24 -25.61 67.84 -13.36
CA GLY A 24 -26.75 67.01 -12.99
C GLY A 24 -26.35 65.54 -12.80
N ARG A 25 -25.46 65.02 -13.64
CA ARG A 25 -24.90 63.67 -13.43
C ARG A 25 -24.08 63.58 -12.16
N TYR A 26 -23.27 64.59 -11.85
CA TYR A 26 -22.45 64.62 -10.64
C TYR A 26 -23.30 64.68 -9.36
N GLU A 27 -24.39 65.45 -9.38
CA GLU A 27 -25.33 65.55 -8.26
C GLU A 27 -26.14 64.26 -8.07
N LEU A 28 -26.59 63.61 -9.16
CA LEU A 28 -27.24 62.29 -9.11
C LEU A 28 -26.32 61.15 -8.63
N VAL A 29 -25.02 61.23 -8.93
CA VAL A 29 -24.01 60.28 -8.41
C VAL A 29 -23.79 60.50 -6.91
N LYS A 30 -23.82 61.76 -6.44
CA LYS A 30 -23.62 62.12 -5.03
C LYS A 30 -24.81 61.75 -4.14
N ASP A 31 -26.03 61.79 -4.69
CA ASP A 31 -27.26 61.42 -3.99
C ASP A 31 -27.54 59.89 -3.99
N GLY A 32 -26.61 59.07 -4.47
CA GLY A 32 -26.67 57.60 -4.32
C GLY A 32 -27.71 56.88 -5.18
N TYR A 33 -28.25 57.53 -6.22
CA TYR A 33 -29.22 56.92 -7.14
C TYR A 33 -28.60 56.14 -8.30
N ILE A 34 -27.25 56.10 -8.40
CA ILE A 34 -26.53 55.31 -9.42
C ILE A 34 -25.83 54.11 -8.75
N GLU A 35 -26.46 52.93 -8.86
CA GLU A 35 -25.84 51.60 -9.00
C GLU A 35 -24.86 51.08 -7.91
N GLU A 36 -24.78 51.69 -6.73
CA GLU A 36 -23.87 51.22 -5.66
C GLU A 36 -24.34 49.89 -5.01
N SER A 37 -25.64 49.60 -5.05
CA SER A 37 -26.21 48.35 -4.51
C SER A 37 -25.87 47.12 -5.34
N ASP A 38 -25.88 47.25 -6.67
CA ASP A 38 -25.54 46.14 -7.57
C ASP A 38 -24.04 45.90 -7.60
N LEU A 39 -23.23 46.96 -7.57
CA LEU A 39 -21.77 46.84 -7.51
C LEU A 39 -21.30 46.16 -6.21
N SER A 40 -21.90 46.52 -5.05
CA SER A 40 -21.56 45.91 -3.76
C SER A 40 -22.03 44.46 -3.62
N LYS A 41 -23.12 44.07 -4.30
CA LYS A 41 -23.57 42.68 -4.36
C LYS A 41 -22.66 41.84 -5.26
N VAL A 42 -22.31 42.36 -6.44
CA VAL A 42 -21.40 41.69 -7.37
C VAL A 42 -20.00 41.53 -6.77
N THR A 43 -19.49 42.51 -6.02
CA THR A 43 -18.19 42.38 -5.35
C THR A 43 -18.21 41.31 -4.26
N LYS A 44 -19.28 41.22 -3.45
CA LYS A 44 -19.44 40.16 -2.44
C LYS A 44 -19.55 38.77 -3.07
N GLU A 45 -20.38 38.61 -4.10
CA GLU A 45 -20.53 37.34 -4.82
C GLU A 45 -19.20 36.92 -5.47
N LYS A 46 -18.44 37.87 -6.02
CA LYS A 46 -17.10 37.61 -6.58
C LYS A 46 -16.09 37.20 -5.51
N GLU A 47 -16.13 37.80 -4.32
CA GLU A 47 -15.27 37.45 -3.20
C GLU A 47 -15.59 36.05 -2.66
N GLU A 48 -16.87 35.72 -2.48
CA GLU A 48 -17.31 34.36 -2.12
C GLU A 48 -16.89 33.33 -3.17
N LEU A 49 -17.02 33.65 -4.45
CA LEU A 49 -16.59 32.78 -5.53
C LEU A 49 -15.07 32.60 -5.54
N SER A 50 -14.31 33.67 -5.28
CA SER A 50 -12.84 33.62 -5.16
C SER A 50 -12.42 32.70 -4.03
N LEU A 51 -13.02 32.82 -2.85
CA LEU A 51 -12.74 31.95 -1.71
C LEU A 51 -13.02 30.48 -2.03
N LYS A 52 -14.10 30.22 -2.76
CA LYS A 52 -14.46 28.86 -3.18
C LYS A 52 -13.51 28.28 -4.23
N VAL A 53 -12.97 29.13 -5.11
CA VAL A 53 -11.92 28.75 -6.06
C VAL A 53 -10.61 28.46 -5.31
N ASP A 54 -10.22 29.30 -4.36
CA ASP A 54 -9.01 29.08 -3.55
C ASP A 54 -9.11 27.78 -2.73
N GLU A 55 -10.30 27.47 -2.18
CA GLU A 55 -10.57 26.20 -1.51
C GLU A 55 -10.46 25.02 -2.47
N ALA A 56 -11.04 25.12 -3.67
CA ALA A 56 -10.93 24.08 -4.69
C ALA A 56 -9.47 23.86 -5.11
N ASP A 57 -8.68 24.92 -5.28
CA ASP A 57 -7.25 24.83 -5.59
C ASP A 57 -6.46 24.15 -4.48
N LYS A 58 -6.77 24.43 -3.22
CA LYS A 58 -6.18 23.75 -2.07
C LYS A 58 -6.50 22.25 -2.07
N VAL A 59 -7.76 21.89 -2.31
CA VAL A 59 -8.19 20.49 -2.40
C VAL A 59 -7.49 19.78 -3.56
N LEU A 60 -7.35 20.43 -4.72
CA LEU A 60 -6.60 19.89 -5.86
C LEU A 60 -5.13 19.69 -5.52
N GLN A 61 -4.52 20.62 -4.78
CA GLN A 61 -3.13 20.49 -4.35
C GLN A 61 -2.95 19.31 -3.36
N GLU A 62 -3.85 19.15 -2.40
CA GLU A 62 -3.86 18.03 -1.48
C GLU A 62 -4.09 16.70 -2.21
N LEU A 63 -5.01 16.67 -3.17
CA LEU A 63 -5.26 15.50 -4.01
C LEU A 63 -4.03 15.12 -4.84
N ASN A 64 -3.32 16.11 -5.40
CA ASN A 64 -2.10 15.86 -6.17
C ASN A 64 -0.96 15.32 -5.28
N LYS A 65 -0.79 15.88 -4.07
CA LYS A 65 0.15 15.34 -3.07
C LYS A 65 -0.21 13.90 -2.69
N PHE A 66 -1.48 13.63 -2.46
CA PHE A 66 -1.97 12.28 -2.17
C PHE A 66 -1.72 11.32 -3.34
N SER A 67 -2.02 11.72 -4.58
CA SER A 67 -1.76 10.93 -5.79
C SER A 67 -0.27 10.60 -5.94
N THR A 68 0.61 11.57 -5.68
CA THR A 68 2.07 11.37 -5.69
C THR A 68 2.50 10.39 -4.62
N TYR A 69 1.96 10.49 -3.41
CA TYR A 69 2.23 9.56 -2.32
C TYR A 69 1.80 8.14 -2.67
N ILE A 70 0.57 7.95 -3.14
CA ILE A 70 0.05 6.64 -3.54
C ILE A 70 0.88 6.05 -4.67
N SER A 71 1.27 6.84 -5.67
CA SER A 71 2.11 6.36 -6.77
C SER A 71 3.47 5.87 -6.27
N LYS A 72 4.10 6.61 -5.36
CA LYS A 72 5.39 6.23 -4.75
C LYS A 72 5.28 4.98 -3.88
N GLU A 73 4.21 4.88 -3.09
CA GLU A 73 3.94 3.71 -2.25
C GLU A 73 3.68 2.48 -3.13
N LEU A 74 2.90 2.63 -4.20
CA LEU A 74 2.61 1.56 -5.17
C LEU A 74 3.88 1.07 -5.88
N ASP A 75 4.75 1.98 -6.31
CA ASP A 75 6.05 1.63 -6.90
C ASP A 75 6.94 0.88 -5.91
N THR A 76 6.92 1.28 -4.65
CA THR A 76 7.70 0.62 -3.58
C THR A 76 7.17 -0.79 -3.35
N LYS A 77 5.84 -0.96 -3.23
CA LYS A 77 5.19 -2.26 -3.09
C LYS A 77 5.43 -3.15 -4.30
N HIS A 78 5.43 -2.59 -5.51
CA HIS A 78 5.75 -3.33 -6.73
C HIS A 78 7.19 -3.87 -6.72
N LYS A 79 8.16 -3.06 -6.28
CA LYS A 79 9.56 -3.50 -6.09
C LYS A 79 9.69 -4.58 -5.02
N GLU A 80 9.04 -4.41 -3.88
CA GLU A 80 9.01 -5.43 -2.82
C GLU A 80 8.43 -6.75 -3.34
N LEU A 81 7.34 -6.69 -4.10
CA LEU A 81 6.72 -7.86 -4.70
C LEU A 81 7.65 -8.56 -5.70
N LEU A 82 8.31 -7.80 -6.59
CA LEU A 82 9.27 -8.35 -7.56
C LEU A 82 10.44 -9.01 -6.84
N PHE A 83 10.93 -8.40 -5.77
CA PHE A 83 11.96 -8.99 -4.92
C PHE A 83 11.49 -10.30 -4.27
N LEU A 84 10.24 -10.37 -3.79
CA LEU A 84 9.65 -11.61 -3.28
C LEU A 84 9.60 -12.71 -4.36
N TYR A 85 9.18 -12.36 -5.59
CA TYR A 85 9.19 -13.32 -6.71
C TYR A 85 10.59 -13.84 -6.98
N GLN A 86 11.59 -12.95 -7.05
CA GLN A 86 12.98 -13.36 -7.25
C GLN A 86 13.46 -14.31 -6.15
N MET A 87 13.18 -14.00 -4.88
CA MET A 87 13.54 -14.90 -3.76
C MET A 87 12.85 -16.25 -3.86
N ILE A 88 11.60 -16.30 -4.30
CA ILE A 88 10.86 -17.55 -4.51
C ILE A 88 11.52 -18.36 -5.62
N ASP A 89 11.84 -17.73 -6.75
CA ASP A 89 12.50 -18.37 -7.89
C ASP A 89 13.89 -18.90 -7.51
N GLU A 90 14.71 -18.08 -6.84
CA GLU A 90 16.02 -18.49 -6.31
C GLU A 90 15.89 -19.69 -5.35
N LYS A 91 14.87 -19.69 -4.49
CA LYS A 91 14.62 -20.79 -3.58
C LYS A 91 14.17 -22.05 -4.33
N GLN A 92 13.33 -21.93 -5.35
CA GLN A 92 12.89 -23.05 -6.19
C GLN A 92 14.06 -23.65 -6.98
N GLU A 93 14.94 -22.81 -7.52
CA GLU A 93 16.21 -23.27 -8.10
C GLU A 93 17.11 -23.99 -7.09
N SER A 94 17.20 -23.47 -5.87
CA SER A 94 18.02 -24.10 -4.81
C SER A 94 17.48 -25.49 -4.44
N PHE A 95 16.16 -25.66 -4.37
CA PHE A 95 15.53 -26.95 -4.10
C PHE A 95 15.77 -27.93 -5.23
N THR A 96 15.57 -27.52 -6.49
CA THR A 96 15.81 -28.40 -7.65
C THR A 96 17.28 -28.79 -7.80
N LYS A 97 18.23 -27.91 -7.49
CA LYS A 97 19.67 -28.23 -7.42
C LYS A 97 19.97 -29.23 -6.30
N ASN A 98 19.44 -28.98 -5.10
CA ASN A 98 19.63 -29.88 -3.95
C ASN A 98 19.01 -31.26 -4.19
N GLU A 99 17.85 -31.34 -4.83
CA GLU A 99 17.19 -32.60 -5.17
C GLU A 99 17.99 -33.40 -6.20
N LYS A 100 18.59 -32.74 -7.20
CA LYS A 100 19.50 -33.38 -8.17
C LYS A 100 20.78 -33.91 -7.51
N GLU A 101 21.34 -33.17 -6.54
CA GLU A 101 22.54 -33.58 -5.79
C GLU A 101 22.25 -34.72 -4.81
N VAL A 102 21.10 -34.70 -4.13
CA VAL A 102 20.64 -35.80 -3.27
C VAL A 102 20.41 -37.04 -4.14
N ASN A 103 19.70 -36.95 -5.26
CA ASN A 103 19.43 -38.10 -6.13
C ASN A 103 20.72 -38.70 -6.74
N LYS A 104 21.74 -37.88 -7.06
CA LYS A 104 23.07 -38.37 -7.44
C LYS A 104 23.77 -39.12 -6.31
N ARG A 105 23.67 -38.66 -5.06
CA ARG A 105 24.25 -39.34 -3.90
C ARG A 105 23.50 -40.63 -3.58
N THR A 106 22.17 -40.64 -3.65
CA THR A 106 21.35 -41.84 -3.40
C THR A 106 21.63 -42.92 -4.44
N LYS A 107 21.74 -42.59 -5.74
CA LYS A 107 22.14 -43.55 -6.78
C LYS A 107 23.54 -44.15 -6.58
N LYS A 108 24.45 -43.41 -5.94
CA LYS A 108 25.82 -43.90 -5.64
C LYS A 108 25.84 -44.86 -4.44
N ILE A 109 24.91 -44.70 -3.50
CA ILE A 109 24.76 -45.58 -2.31
C ILE A 109 24.07 -46.90 -2.71
N THR A 110 23.04 -46.87 -3.56
CA THR A 110 22.33 -48.09 -4.00
C THR A 110 23.20 -49.02 -4.88
N LEU A 111 24.28 -48.50 -5.50
CA LEU A 111 25.27 -49.34 -6.20
C LEU A 111 26.29 -50.00 -5.26
N GLN A 112 26.48 -49.49 -4.04
CA GLN A 112 27.38 -50.10 -3.05
C GLN A 112 26.67 -51.15 -2.19
N GLU A 113 25.36 -51.01 -1.96
CA GLU A 113 24.58 -51.99 -1.17
C GLU A 113 24.30 -53.30 -1.92
N LYS A 114 24.30 -53.30 -3.27
CA LYS A 114 24.17 -54.54 -4.07
C LYS A 114 25.39 -55.46 -4.07
N ASN A 115 26.51 -55.07 -3.44
CA ASN A 115 27.72 -55.89 -3.35
C ASN A 115 27.95 -56.50 -1.95
N ILE A 116 27.00 -56.36 -1.01
CA ILE A 116 27.15 -56.89 0.37
C ILE A 116 26.09 -57.96 0.70
N GLU A 117 25.18 -58.27 -0.22
CA GLU A 117 24.03 -59.17 0.02
C GLU A 117 24.15 -60.55 -0.66
N GLU A 118 25.38 -61.09 -0.79
CA GLU A 118 25.60 -62.50 -1.19
C GLU A 118 26.33 -63.35 -0.14
N ASP A 119 26.53 -62.86 1.08
CA ASP A 119 27.24 -63.64 2.11
C ASP A 119 26.54 -63.59 3.46
N LYS A 120 25.47 -64.40 3.60
CA LYS A 120 25.04 -65.09 4.84
C LYS A 120 23.70 -65.81 4.65
N LYS A 121 23.76 -67.01 4.06
CA LYS A 121 22.84 -68.10 4.39
C LYS A 121 23.36 -68.83 5.64
N GLN A 122 22.43 -69.43 6.40
CA GLN A 122 22.58 -70.17 7.67
C GLN A 122 22.54 -69.23 8.90
N THR A 123 21.59 -69.33 9.83
CA THR A 123 21.12 -70.52 10.55
C THR A 123 19.75 -70.26 11.18
N GLU A 124 18.99 -71.33 11.38
CA GLU A 124 17.58 -71.40 11.74
C GLU A 124 17.26 -71.20 13.25
N THR A 125 15.95 -71.05 13.53
CA THR A 125 15.21 -71.72 14.64
C THR A 125 15.01 -71.02 16.00
N ASN A 126 13.79 -70.49 16.23
CA ASN A 126 12.80 -70.83 17.30
C ASN A 126 11.87 -69.63 17.58
N ARG A 127 10.60 -69.65 17.14
CA ARG A 127 9.36 -70.11 17.84
C ARG A 127 8.93 -69.28 19.06
N LYS A 128 7.76 -68.60 18.87
CA LYS A 128 6.55 -68.51 19.75
C LYS A 128 6.75 -67.87 21.13
N GLU A 129 5.89 -67.05 21.71
CA GLU A 129 4.52 -66.55 21.55
C GLU A 129 4.53 -65.23 22.38
N GLU A 130 3.82 -64.16 22.05
CA GLU A 130 2.46 -63.96 22.56
C GLU A 130 1.75 -62.89 21.72
N GLN A 131 0.55 -63.25 21.27
CA GLN A 131 -0.46 -62.39 20.70
C GLN A 131 -1.21 -61.67 21.85
N LYS A 132 -1.65 -60.43 21.65
CA LYS A 132 -3.09 -60.12 21.48
C LYS A 132 -3.39 -58.60 21.49
N PHE A 133 -4.16 -58.23 20.47
CA PHE A 133 -5.19 -57.18 20.44
C PHE A 133 -4.74 -55.71 20.56
N THR A 134 -5.30 -54.72 19.90
CA THR A 134 -6.17 -54.54 18.72
C THR A 134 -6.22 -53.01 18.57
N THR A 135 -6.19 -52.51 17.34
CA THR A 135 -7.03 -51.38 16.91
C THR A 135 -7.05 -50.13 17.80
N ILE A 136 -5.97 -49.34 17.87
CA ILE A 136 -6.07 -47.87 17.99
C ILE A 136 -4.82 -47.26 17.35
N ASN A 137 -4.74 -47.19 16.02
CA ASN A 137 -3.60 -46.51 15.37
C ASN A 137 -4.00 -45.63 14.18
N GLU A 138 -5.25 -45.17 14.17
CA GLU A 138 -5.73 -44.15 13.21
C GLU A 138 -5.83 -42.75 13.84
N GLU A 139 -6.05 -42.61 15.16
CA GLU A 139 -6.13 -41.27 15.79
C GLU A 139 -4.78 -40.56 15.98
N LEU A 140 -3.67 -41.31 16.07
CA LEU A 140 -2.32 -40.73 16.22
C LEU A 140 -1.73 -40.21 14.89
N LYS A 141 -2.28 -40.65 13.75
CA LYS A 141 -1.87 -40.15 12.43
C LYS A 141 -2.57 -38.83 12.09
N VAL A 142 -3.84 -38.67 12.45
CA VAL A 142 -4.59 -37.43 12.16
C VAL A 142 -4.06 -36.23 12.95
N LYS A 143 -3.66 -36.42 14.22
CA LYS A 143 -3.09 -35.33 15.04
C LYS A 143 -1.69 -34.87 14.59
N ASN A 144 -0.92 -35.75 13.92
CA ASN A 144 0.38 -35.40 13.34
C ASN A 144 0.30 -34.85 11.91
N ILE A 145 -0.77 -35.14 11.16
CA ILE A 145 -1.02 -34.52 9.85
C ILE A 145 -1.43 -33.04 10.04
N LEU A 146 -2.22 -32.72 11.07
CA LEU A 146 -2.64 -31.34 11.39
C LEU A 146 -1.51 -30.43 11.93
N LYS A 147 -0.42 -30.98 12.45
CA LYS A 147 0.76 -30.20 12.88
C LYS A 147 1.77 -29.90 11.76
N SER A 148 1.63 -30.55 10.60
CA SER A 148 2.61 -30.43 9.52
C SER A 148 2.49 -29.14 8.70
N ASN A 149 1.37 -28.41 8.84
CA ASN A 149 1.10 -27.14 8.14
C ASN A 149 1.20 -25.90 9.03
N GLN A 150 1.87 -25.99 10.19
CA GLN A 150 2.11 -24.78 10.99
C GLN A 150 3.05 -23.85 10.23
N THR A 151 2.55 -22.69 9.85
CA THR A 151 3.35 -21.63 9.24
C THR A 151 4.50 -21.27 10.18
N MET A 152 5.64 -20.84 9.63
CA MET A 152 6.80 -20.48 10.47
C MET A 152 6.43 -19.40 11.50
N GLN A 153 5.49 -18.52 11.13
CA GLN A 153 4.93 -17.49 12.00
C GLN A 153 4.16 -18.07 13.19
N GLU A 154 3.33 -19.10 13.00
CA GLU A 154 2.65 -19.78 14.11
C GLU A 154 3.62 -20.44 15.09
N LYS A 155 4.74 -20.99 14.60
CA LYS A 155 5.79 -21.55 15.48
C LYS A 155 6.48 -20.46 16.28
N VAL A 156 6.80 -19.33 15.64
CA VAL A 156 7.39 -18.16 16.32
C VAL A 156 6.42 -17.60 17.37
N GLN A 157 5.14 -17.48 17.02
CA GLN A 157 4.12 -16.97 17.92
C GLN A 157 3.87 -17.92 19.09
N ALA A 158 3.82 -19.23 18.86
CA ALA A 158 3.68 -20.22 19.93
C ALA A 158 4.86 -20.18 20.91
N LEU A 159 6.10 -20.07 20.42
CA LEU A 159 7.28 -19.97 21.27
C LEU A 159 7.33 -18.64 22.04
N HIS A 160 6.91 -17.55 21.42
CA HIS A 160 6.81 -16.24 22.07
C HIS A 160 5.70 -16.21 23.13
N CYS A 161 4.53 -16.79 22.85
CA CYS A 161 3.44 -16.97 23.82
C CYS A 161 3.84 -17.90 24.97
N ALA A 162 4.74 -18.86 24.74
CA ALA A 162 5.34 -19.70 25.78
C ALA A 162 6.43 -18.98 26.61
N GLY A 163 6.66 -17.67 26.39
CA GLY A 163 7.56 -16.84 27.19
C GLY A 163 9.04 -16.95 26.82
N LYS A 164 9.38 -17.57 25.68
CA LYS A 164 10.77 -17.67 25.23
C LYS A 164 11.29 -16.34 24.70
N SER A 165 12.57 -16.05 25.01
CA SER A 165 13.24 -14.85 24.51
C SER A 165 13.44 -14.90 22.99
N ILE A 166 13.48 -13.73 22.35
CA ILE A 166 13.70 -13.60 20.90
C ILE A 166 15.00 -14.32 20.48
N ASP A 167 16.03 -14.28 21.33
CA ASP A 167 17.32 -14.91 21.10
C ASP A 167 17.25 -16.44 21.15
N GLU A 168 16.46 -17.00 22.07
CA GLU A 168 16.20 -18.43 22.12
C GLU A 168 15.39 -18.90 20.91
N ILE A 169 14.41 -18.12 20.48
CA ILE A 169 13.59 -18.44 19.31
C ILE A 169 14.45 -18.40 18.04
N ALA A 170 15.28 -17.36 17.89
CA ALA A 170 16.21 -17.21 16.79
C ALA A 170 17.19 -18.39 16.71
N SER A 171 17.73 -18.82 17.86
CA SER A 171 18.65 -19.95 17.94
C SER A 171 17.95 -21.28 17.64
N THR A 172 16.74 -21.48 18.18
CA THR A 172 15.95 -22.71 17.99
C THR A 172 15.48 -22.89 16.56
N LEU A 173 15.08 -21.79 15.90
CA LEU A 173 14.57 -21.82 14.53
C LEU A 173 15.64 -21.52 13.47
N ARG A 174 16.89 -21.28 13.90
CA ARG A 174 18.02 -20.83 13.04
C ARG A 174 17.63 -19.63 12.17
N LYS A 175 16.98 -18.64 12.78
CA LYS A 175 16.52 -17.41 12.12
C LYS A 175 17.22 -16.19 12.69
N GLY A 176 17.24 -15.10 11.92
CA GLY A 176 17.78 -13.83 12.37
C GLY A 176 16.91 -13.21 13.47
N LYS A 177 17.53 -12.58 14.47
CA LYS A 177 16.80 -11.87 15.55
C LYS A 177 15.79 -10.85 15.00
N ASN A 178 16.17 -10.16 13.91
CA ASN A 178 15.31 -9.19 13.23
C ASN A 178 14.11 -9.86 12.53
N GLU A 179 14.30 -11.05 11.97
CA GLU A 179 13.24 -11.83 11.30
C GLU A 179 12.19 -12.29 12.31
N ILE A 180 12.63 -12.77 13.48
CA ILE A 180 11.73 -13.15 14.58
C ILE A 180 10.95 -11.95 15.11
N ARG A 181 11.60 -10.80 15.30
CA ARG A 181 10.94 -9.56 15.75
C ARG A 181 9.86 -9.10 14.76
N LEU A 182 10.12 -9.21 13.46
CA LEU A 182 9.15 -8.88 12.43
C LEU A 182 7.93 -9.81 12.46
N MET A 183 8.15 -11.12 12.61
CA MET A 183 7.08 -12.11 12.69
C MET A 183 6.16 -11.92 13.92
N ILE A 184 6.71 -11.46 15.05
CA ILE A 184 5.93 -11.11 16.24
C ILE A 184 5.17 -9.79 16.03
N GLY A 185 5.81 -8.80 15.41
CA GLY A 185 5.23 -7.47 15.16
C GLY A 185 4.03 -7.49 14.22
N VAL A 186 4.06 -8.30 13.17
CA VAL A 186 2.96 -8.44 12.19
C VAL A 186 1.69 -9.07 12.80
N GLY A 187 1.82 -9.79 13.92
CA GLY A 187 0.69 -10.40 14.63
C GLY A 187 -0.07 -9.46 15.57
N LYS A 188 0.48 -8.28 15.89
CA LYS A 188 -0.25 -7.24 16.63
C LYS A 188 -1.00 -6.36 15.63
N LYS A 189 -2.20 -6.81 15.24
CA LYS A 189 -3.23 -5.89 14.76
C LYS A 189 -3.84 -5.22 15.99
N GLU A 190 -3.68 -3.91 16.09
CA GLU A 190 -4.57 -3.06 16.89
C GLU A 190 -5.98 -3.07 16.29
#